data_AF-A0A431IU96-F1
#
_entry.id   AF-A0A431IU96-F1
#
_cell.length_a   1.000
_cell.length_b   1.000
_cell.length_c   1.000
_cell.angle_alpha   90.00
_cell.angle_beta   90.00
_cell.angle_gamma   90.00
#
_symmetry.space_group_name_H-M   'P 1'
#
loop_
_entity.id
_entity.type
_entity.pdbx_description
1 polymer ?
#
loop_
_entity_poly.entity_id
_entity_poly.type
_entity_poly.pdbx_seq_one_letter_code
_entity_poly.pdbx_strand_id
1 'polypeptide(L)'
;ILDKSQISQKYSSSTFFTNQGFDLRIDVKHAIYHDKVMIIDDKTVITGSFNFTKAAETKNAENLLVLRNNPELAKLYAQDWWYNWKLAVPRNEFTPKTRSRDTTDD
;
A
#
# COMPACT_ATOMS: atom_id res chain seq x y z
N ILE A 1 -4.08 -0.59 -2.40
CA ILE A 1 -3.00 -1.49 -2.83
C ILE A 1 -1.99 -1.55 -1.69
N LEU A 2 -1.46 -2.73 -1.36
CA LEU A 2 -0.38 -2.89 -0.39
C LEU A 2 0.83 -3.55 -1.04
N ASP A 3 2.02 -3.28 -0.52
CA ASP A 3 3.20 -4.08 -0.84
C ASP A 3 3.02 -5.52 -0.34
N LYS A 4 3.53 -6.49 -1.10
CA LYS A 4 3.51 -7.92 -0.77
C LYS A 4 4.04 -8.26 0.62
N SER A 5 5.01 -7.51 1.16
CA SER A 5 5.51 -7.72 2.53
C SER A 5 4.43 -7.49 3.59
N GLN A 6 3.45 -6.63 3.32
CA GLN A 6 2.37 -6.31 4.25
C GLN A 6 1.38 -7.46 4.44
N ILE A 7 1.45 -8.55 3.69
CA ILE A 7 0.50 -9.67 3.90
C ILE A 7 0.85 -10.45 5.17
N SER A 8 2.13 -10.71 5.39
CA SER A 8 2.62 -11.48 6.53
C SER A 8 3.14 -10.62 7.67
N GLN A 9 3.27 -9.30 7.47
CA GLN A 9 3.80 -8.41 8.50
C GLN A 9 2.87 -8.33 9.70
N LYS A 10 3.45 -8.47 10.89
CA LYS A 10 2.74 -8.30 12.16
C LYS A 10 2.16 -6.88 12.22
N TYR A 11 0.89 -6.77 12.60
CA TYR A 11 0.11 -5.52 12.64
C TYR A 11 -0.25 -4.91 11.29
N SER A 12 -0.14 -5.66 10.20
CA SER A 12 -0.72 -5.24 8.93
C SER A 12 -2.24 -5.13 9.00
N SER A 13 -2.78 -4.09 8.39
CA SER A 13 -4.21 -3.88 8.21
C SER A 13 -4.84 -4.77 7.13
N SER A 14 -4.03 -5.59 6.43
CA SER A 14 -4.46 -6.46 5.33
C SER A 14 -5.64 -7.36 5.69
N THR A 15 -5.53 -8.12 6.79
CA THR A 15 -6.60 -9.02 7.24
C THR A 15 -7.84 -8.23 7.69
N PHE A 16 -7.66 -7.11 8.38
CA PHE A 16 -8.78 -6.28 8.84
C PHE A 16 -9.63 -5.80 7.66
N PHE A 17 -9.02 -5.13 6.67
CA PHE A 17 -9.76 -4.59 5.52
C PHE A 17 -10.41 -5.68 4.67
N THR A 18 -9.74 -6.82 4.49
CA THR A 18 -10.32 -7.97 3.79
C THR A 18 -11.57 -8.46 4.49
N ASN A 19 -11.53 -8.61 5.82
CA ASN A 19 -12.68 -9.07 6.61
C ASN A 19 -13.84 -8.06 6.63
N GLN A 20 -13.55 -6.78 6.39
CA GLN A 20 -14.56 -5.73 6.22
C GLN A 20 -15.12 -5.66 4.79
N GLY A 21 -14.67 -6.53 3.87
CA GLY A 21 -15.18 -6.59 2.49
C GLY A 21 -14.59 -5.57 1.52
N PHE A 22 -13.49 -4.90 1.87
CA PHE A 22 -12.81 -4.00 0.94
C PHE A 22 -12.10 -4.80 -0.16
N ASP A 23 -12.15 -4.31 -1.42
CA ASP A 23 -11.30 -4.83 -2.49
C ASP A 23 -9.85 -4.42 -2.20
N LEU A 24 -9.12 -5.37 -1.62
CA LEU A 24 -7.73 -5.21 -1.27
C LEU A 24 -6.85 -5.88 -2.32
N ARG A 25 -6.00 -5.08 -2.95
CA ARG A 25 -5.02 -5.51 -3.95
C ARG A 25 -3.61 -5.53 -3.40
N ILE A 26 -2.79 -6.45 -3.90
CA ILE A 26 -1.38 -6.61 -3.57
C ILE A 26 -0.53 -6.31 -4.78
N ASP A 27 0.41 -5.38 -4.64
CA ASP A 27 1.40 -5.13 -5.68
C ASP A 27 2.35 -6.33 -5.81
N VAL A 28 2.48 -6.80 -7.05
CA VAL A 28 3.40 -7.90 -7.42
C VAL A 28 4.43 -7.45 -8.45
N LYS A 29 4.32 -6.22 -8.96
CA LYS A 29 5.15 -5.72 -10.05
C LYS A 29 6.44 -5.10 -9.54
N HIS A 30 6.40 -4.40 -8.42
CA HIS A 30 7.53 -3.65 -7.89
C HIS A 30 8.33 -4.48 -6.89
N ALA A 31 9.61 -4.15 -6.74
CA ALA A 31 10.43 -4.69 -5.67
C ALA A 31 9.88 -4.27 -4.30
N ILE A 32 9.47 -3.01 -4.17
CA ILE A 32 8.78 -2.44 -3.00
C ILE A 32 7.73 -1.45 -3.53
N TYR A 33 6.47 -1.63 -3.15
CA TYR A 33 5.44 -0.61 -3.38
C TYR A 33 5.43 0.38 -2.20
N HIS A 34 6.08 1.53 -2.36
CA HIS A 34 6.41 2.44 -1.25
C HIS A 34 5.52 3.70 -1.17
N ASP A 35 4.50 3.78 -2.00
CA ASP A 35 3.57 4.92 -2.01
C ASP A 35 2.76 4.98 -0.72
N LYS A 36 2.67 6.18 -0.14
CA LYS A 36 1.83 6.48 1.03
C LYS A 36 0.80 7.51 0.62
N VAL A 37 -0.11 7.11 -0.24
CA VAL A 37 -1.07 8.01 -0.89
C VAL A 37 -2.50 7.63 -0.49
N MET A 38 -3.32 8.64 -0.22
CA MET A 38 -4.77 8.52 -0.14
C MET A 38 -5.41 9.61 -1.00
N ILE A 39 -6.37 9.22 -1.84
CA ILE A 39 -7.12 10.13 -2.72
C ILE A 39 -8.58 10.08 -2.29
N ILE A 40 -9.19 11.24 -2.05
CA ILE A 40 -10.55 11.35 -1.51
C ILE A 40 -11.36 12.29 -2.40
N ASP A 41 -12.54 11.81 -2.81
CA ASP A 41 -13.56 12.53 -3.59
C ASP A 41 -13.00 13.27 -4.82
N ASP A 42 -12.01 12.68 -5.49
CA ASP A 42 -11.35 13.22 -6.68
C ASP A 42 -10.81 14.65 -6.54
N LYS A 43 -10.57 15.12 -5.31
CA LYS A 43 -10.14 16.51 -5.04
C LYS A 43 -9.16 16.67 -3.89
N THR A 44 -8.95 15.64 -3.08
CA THR A 44 -8.01 15.69 -1.96
C THR A 44 -6.97 14.59 -2.10
N VAL A 45 -5.70 14.96 -1.98
CA VAL A 45 -4.58 14.02 -1.92
C VAL A 45 -3.89 14.16 -0.56
N ILE A 46 -3.70 13.03 0.11
CA ILE A 46 -2.86 12.92 1.30
C ILE A 46 -1.62 12.13 0.91
N THR A 47 -0.44 12.69 1.17
CA THR A 47 0.84 12.05 0.83
C THR A 47 1.97 12.58 1.72
N GLY A 48 3.15 11.95 1.66
CA GLY A 48 4.33 12.35 2.43
C GLY A 48 5.23 11.15 2.74
N SER A 49 6.13 11.33 3.71
CA SER A 49 6.96 10.23 4.22
C SER A 49 6.19 9.30 5.17
N PHE A 50 5.07 9.80 5.74
CA PHE A 50 4.26 9.13 6.74
C PHE A 50 3.68 7.79 6.26
N ASN A 51 4.12 6.68 6.86
CA ASN A 51 3.46 5.39 6.71
C ASN A 51 2.19 5.31 7.58
N PHE A 52 1.11 4.67 7.13
CA PHE A 52 -0.12 4.48 7.92
C PHE A 52 0.04 3.44 9.05
N THR A 53 0.91 3.73 10.02
CA THR A 53 1.32 2.84 11.11
C THR A 53 1.44 3.58 12.43
N LYS A 54 1.34 2.86 13.56
CA LYS A 54 1.47 3.50 14.88
C LYS A 54 2.84 4.13 15.13
N ALA A 55 3.90 3.54 14.59
CA ALA A 55 5.26 4.05 14.76
C ALA A 55 5.46 5.40 14.03
N ALA A 56 4.92 5.55 12.82
CA ALA A 56 4.93 6.82 12.11
C ALA A 56 4.18 7.93 12.87
N GLU A 57 3.08 7.58 13.55
CA GLU A 57 2.30 8.52 14.35
C GLU A 57 3.00 8.97 15.64
N THR A 58 3.69 8.07 16.35
CA THR A 58 4.15 8.34 17.73
C THR A 58 5.65 8.34 17.95
N LYS A 59 6.45 7.87 16.99
CA LYS A 59 7.90 7.67 17.18
C LYS A 59 8.75 8.32 16.10
N ASN A 60 8.36 8.20 14.85
CA ASN A 60 9.18 8.67 13.75
C ASN A 60 8.99 10.17 13.50
N ALA A 61 10.04 10.84 13.04
CA ALA A 61 9.92 12.16 12.45
C ALA A 61 9.46 11.99 10.99
N GLU A 62 8.20 12.31 10.72
CA GLU A 62 7.57 12.16 9.41
C GLU A 62 6.88 13.45 9.00
N ASN A 63 6.73 13.68 7.69
CA ASN A 63 5.88 14.74 7.17
C ASN A 63 4.62 14.16 6.53
N LEU A 64 3.51 14.90 6.65
CA LEU A 64 2.24 14.60 6.01
C LEU A 64 1.70 15.86 5.35
N LEU A 65 1.36 15.77 4.08
CA LEU A 65 0.69 16.82 3.32
C LEU A 65 -0.77 16.44 3.11
N VAL A 66 -1.67 17.40 3.29
CA VAL A 66 -3.09 17.27 2.98
C VAL A 66 -3.45 18.36 1.97
N LEU A 67 -3.50 17.99 0.70
CA LEU A 67 -3.71 18.90 -0.42
C LEU A 67 -5.18 18.84 -0.82
N ARG A 68 -5.97 19.82 -0.39
CA ARG A 68 -7.44 19.86 -0.54
C ARG A 68 -7.87 20.69 -1.75
N ASN A 69 -9.06 20.39 -2.26
CA ASN A 69 -9.73 21.13 -3.33
C ASN A 69 -8.86 21.32 -4.59
N ASN A 70 -8.06 20.31 -4.93
CA ASN A 70 -7.19 20.31 -6.10
C ASN A 70 -7.51 19.11 -7.00
N PRO A 71 -8.58 19.19 -7.82
CA PRO A 71 -9.01 18.07 -8.66
C PRO A 71 -8.00 17.72 -9.76
N GLU A 72 -7.23 18.70 -10.25
CA GLU A 72 -6.19 18.45 -11.26
C GLU A 72 -5.07 17.56 -10.71
N LEU A 73 -4.58 17.87 -9.50
CA LEU A 73 -3.58 17.05 -8.83
C LEU A 73 -4.15 15.68 -8.45
N ALA A 74 -5.37 15.64 -7.89
CA ALA A 74 -6.03 14.39 -7.52
C ALA A 74 -6.20 13.46 -8.73
N LYS A 75 -6.53 14.00 -9.91
CA LYS A 75 -6.60 13.23 -11.15
C LYS A 75 -5.28 12.59 -11.53
N LEU A 76 -4.15 13.30 -11.41
CA LEU A 76 -2.83 12.74 -11.72
C LEU A 76 -2.48 11.58 -10.77
N TYR A 77 -2.71 11.76 -9.47
CA TYR A 77 -2.50 10.68 -8.50
C TYR A 77 -3.45 9.49 -8.71
N ALA A 78 -4.71 9.76 -9.10
CA ALA A 78 -5.68 8.70 -9.38
C ALA A 78 -5.29 7.90 -10.63
N GLN A 79 -4.74 8.55 -11.65
CA GLN A 79 -4.23 7.87 -12.84
C GLN A 79 -3.10 6.90 -12.50
N ASP A 80 -2.13 7.32 -11.69
CA ASP A 80 -1.06 6.45 -11.21
C ASP A 80 -1.61 5.30 -10.33
N TRP A 81 -2.53 5.61 -9.40
CA TRP A 81 -3.16 4.60 -8.56
C TRP A 81 -3.89 3.54 -9.38
N TRP A 82 -4.68 3.94 -10.39
CA TRP A 82 -5.40 3.01 -11.26
C TRP A 82 -4.47 2.24 -12.19
N TYR A 83 -3.36 2.82 -12.62
CA TYR A 83 -2.33 2.11 -13.35
C TYR A 83 -1.74 0.98 -12.49
N ASN A 84 -1.32 1.30 -11.26
CA ASN A 84 -0.80 0.31 -10.31
C ASN A 84 -1.86 -0.71 -9.88
N TRP A 85 -3.11 -0.30 -9.75
CA TRP A 85 -4.24 -1.18 -9.43
C TRP A 85 -4.41 -2.30 -10.44
N LYS A 86 -4.30 -1.99 -11.74
CA LYS A 86 -4.41 -2.98 -12.82
C LYS A 86 -3.27 -3.99 -12.83
N LEU A 87 -2.09 -3.59 -12.32
CA LEU A 87 -0.91 -4.45 -12.21
C LEU A 87 -0.92 -5.29 -10.92
N ALA A 88 -1.69 -4.86 -9.92
CA ALA A 88 -1.85 -5.54 -8.65
C ALA A 88 -2.88 -6.68 -8.74
N VAL A 89 -2.70 -7.71 -7.92
CA VAL A 89 -3.61 -8.87 -7.86
C VAL A 89 -4.54 -8.76 -6.65
N PRO A 90 -5.77 -9.31 -6.71
CA PRO A 90 -6.61 -9.49 -5.53
C PRO A 90 -5.84 -10.18 -4.40
N ARG A 91 -6.00 -9.71 -3.16
CA ARG A 91 -5.29 -10.28 -2.00
C ARG A 91 -5.59 -11.77 -1.80
N ASN A 92 -6.82 -12.22 -2.05
CA ASN A 92 -7.21 -13.63 -1.95
C ASN A 92 -6.57 -14.51 -3.03
N GLU A 93 -6.10 -13.93 -4.13
CA GLU A 93 -5.38 -14.61 -5.21
C GLU A 93 -3.86 -14.56 -5.03
N PHE A 94 -3.36 -13.68 -4.15
CA PHE A 94 -1.93 -13.60 -3.87
C PHE A 94 -1.45 -14.81 -3.06
N THR A 95 -0.47 -15.53 -3.62
CA THR A 95 0.26 -16.59 -2.91
C THR A 95 1.69 -16.12 -2.63
N PRO A 96 2.13 -16.05 -1.35
CA PRO A 96 3.51 -15.73 -1.02
C PRO A 96 4.43 -16.78 -1.63
N LYS A 97 5.52 -16.36 -2.28
CA LYS A 97 6.60 -17.30 -2.64
C LYS A 97 7.18 -17.87 -1.35
N THR A 98 7.00 -19.17 -1.12
CA THR A 98 7.73 -19.91 -0.09
C THR A 98 9.21 -19.80 -0.41
N ARG A 99 10.01 -19.22 0.49
CA ARG A 99 11.47 -19.41 0.42
C ARG A 99 11.71 -20.90 0.69
N SER A 100 12.13 -21.64 -0.32
CA SER A 100 12.87 -22.88 -0.06
C SER A 100 14.09 -22.50 0.78
N ARG A 101 14.24 -23.11 1.96
CA ARG A 101 15.54 -23.15 2.60
C ARG A 101 16.37 -24.11 1.75
N ASP A 102 17.26 -23.58 0.91
CA ASP A 102 18.35 -24.39 0.39
C ASP A 102 19.22 -24.76 1.58
N THR A 103 19.08 -26.01 2.02
CA THR A 103 19.99 -26.67 2.96
C THR A 103 21.10 -27.30 2.15
N THR A 104 22.04 -26.48 1.67
CA THR A 104 23.34 -26.95 1.17
C THR A 104 24.37 -25.86 1.47
N ASP A 105 24.91 -25.92 2.68
CA ASP A 105 26.26 -25.45 3.02
C ASP A 105 26.71 -26.40 4.14
N ASP A 106 27.32 -27.52 3.71
CA ASP A 106 28.18 -28.40 4.53
C ASP A 106 29.61 -27.86 4.51
#